data_AF-A0A973MRT2-F1
#
_entry.id   AF-A0A973MRT2-F1
#
_cell.length_a   1.000
_cell.length_b   1.000
_cell.length_c   1.000
_cell.angle_alpha   90.00
_cell.angle_beta   90.00
_cell.angle_gamma   90.00
#
_symmetry.space_group_name_H-M   'P 1'
#
loop_
_entity.id
_entity.type
_entity.pdbx_description
1 polymer ?
#
loop_
_entity_poly.entity_id
_entity_poly.type
_entity_poly.pdbx_seq_one_letter_code
_entity_poly.pdbx_strand_id
1 'polypeptide(L)'
;HTTLDSMFAIHEELRKDFPQTGCVIQAYLFRTEADARRLAAAGSRVRLVKGAYKEPAEVAYQQKHEIDKAYVRVLRILMDGEGYPMIGSHDPRLIAIAQELAHQAGRKLNEYEFQMLYGIRGDEHLRLAAEGHRMRVYTAYGTDWYGYFMRRLAEKPANLRFFARSMISKG
;
A
#
# COMPACT_ATOMS: atom_id res chain seq x y z
N HIS A 1 -8.72 3.39 13.30
CA HIS A 1 -10.03 3.01 12.70
C HIS A 1 -11.08 4.12 12.81
N THR A 2 -11.14 4.87 13.92
CA THR A 2 -12.20 5.87 14.23
C THR A 2 -12.37 7.02 13.22
N THR A 3 -11.34 7.35 12.43
CA THR A 3 -11.38 8.47 11.48
C THR A 3 -11.59 8.04 10.03
N LEU A 4 -11.71 6.75 9.76
CA LEU A 4 -11.77 6.23 8.38
C LEU A 4 -13.05 6.66 7.66
N ASP A 5 -14.19 6.66 8.35
CA ASP A 5 -15.46 7.06 7.74
C ASP A 5 -15.46 8.56 7.39
N SER A 6 -14.91 9.41 8.27
CA SER A 6 -14.71 10.83 7.96
C SER A 6 -13.74 11.03 6.80
N MET A 7 -12.66 10.23 6.73
CA MET A 7 -11.71 10.28 5.61
C MET A 7 -12.40 9.92 4.29
N PHE A 8 -13.23 8.88 4.26
CA PHE A 8 -13.96 8.51 3.05
C PHE A 8 -15.00 9.56 2.64
N ALA A 9 -15.71 10.16 3.60
CA ALA A 9 -16.65 11.25 3.29
C ALA A 9 -15.93 12.46 2.66
N ILE A 10 -14.79 12.87 3.23
CA ILE A 10 -13.96 13.95 2.67
C ILE A 10 -13.42 13.57 1.29
N HIS A 11 -12.96 12.33 1.12
CA HIS A 11 -12.45 11.82 -0.15
C HIS A 11 -13.51 11.84 -1.25
N GLU A 12 -14.72 11.43 -0.94
CA GLU A 12 -15.86 11.43 -1.86
C GLU A 12 -16.24 12.86 -2.29
N GLU A 13 -16.25 13.81 -1.35
CA GLU A 13 -16.50 15.22 -1.66
C GLU A 13 -15.40 15.81 -2.54
N LEU A 14 -14.13 15.63 -2.17
CA LEU A 14 -12.99 16.17 -2.93
C LEU A 14 -12.91 15.63 -4.36
N ARG A 15 -13.37 14.40 -4.60
CA ARG A 15 -13.34 13.79 -5.93
C ARG A 15 -14.28 14.46 -6.94
N LYS A 16 -15.28 15.21 -6.49
CA LYS A 16 -16.17 15.99 -7.37
C LYS A 16 -15.38 17.07 -8.13
N ASP A 17 -14.49 17.77 -7.42
CA ASP A 17 -13.66 18.84 -7.99
C ASP A 17 -12.28 18.35 -8.44
N PHE A 18 -11.75 17.32 -7.77
CA PHE A 18 -10.42 16.76 -8.01
C PHE A 18 -10.50 15.23 -8.24
N PRO A 19 -10.95 14.77 -9.43
CA PRO A 19 -11.18 13.35 -9.71
C PRO A 19 -9.95 12.44 -9.53
N GLN A 20 -8.74 13.01 -9.63
CA GLN A 20 -7.47 12.30 -9.44
C GLN A 20 -7.07 12.13 -7.97
N THR A 21 -7.89 12.60 -7.02
CA THR A 21 -7.64 12.42 -5.59
C THR A 21 -7.74 10.93 -5.24
N GLY A 22 -6.61 10.37 -4.81
CA GLY A 22 -6.54 8.99 -4.31
C GLY A 22 -6.73 8.89 -2.80
N CYS A 23 -7.01 7.70 -2.33
CA CYS A 23 -7.09 7.39 -0.90
C CYS A 23 -6.16 6.22 -0.54
N VAL A 24 -5.98 5.96 0.75
CA VAL A 24 -5.19 4.85 1.28
C VAL A 24 -6.09 3.95 2.10
N ILE A 25 -6.01 2.64 1.86
CA ILE A 25 -6.69 1.62 2.66
C ILE A 25 -5.68 0.61 3.21
N GLN A 26 -6.03 -0.03 4.33
CA GLN A 26 -5.07 -0.80 5.13
C GLN A 26 -5.54 -2.25 5.27
N ALA A 27 -4.82 -3.18 4.67
CA ALA A 27 -5.20 -4.59 4.59
C ALA A 27 -5.43 -5.29 5.95
N TYR A 28 -4.81 -4.80 7.03
CA TYR A 28 -4.99 -5.38 8.36
C TYR A 28 -6.38 -5.16 8.98
N LEU A 29 -7.24 -4.28 8.45
CA LEU A 29 -8.57 -4.03 9.03
C LEU A 29 -9.61 -4.96 8.43
N PHE A 30 -10.51 -5.49 9.27
CA PHE A 30 -11.56 -6.41 8.82
C PHE A 30 -12.49 -5.79 7.76
N ARG A 31 -12.77 -4.49 7.87
CA ARG A 31 -13.64 -3.74 6.95
C ARG A 31 -13.06 -3.54 5.54
N THR A 32 -11.74 -3.67 5.37
CA THR A 32 -11.07 -3.15 4.17
C THR A 32 -11.44 -3.89 2.89
N GLU A 33 -11.86 -5.16 2.95
CA GLU A 33 -12.39 -5.84 1.77
C GLU A 33 -13.68 -5.19 1.24
N ALA A 34 -14.58 -4.77 2.13
CA ALA A 34 -15.79 -4.05 1.74
C ALA A 34 -15.47 -2.65 1.21
N ASP A 35 -14.56 -1.93 1.88
CA ASP A 35 -14.09 -0.62 1.41
C ASP A 35 -13.44 -0.73 0.02
N ALA A 36 -12.64 -1.77 -0.22
CA ALA A 36 -12.01 -2.01 -1.51
C ALA A 36 -13.01 -2.24 -2.63
N ARG A 37 -14.11 -2.99 -2.38
CA ARG A 37 -15.17 -3.20 -3.38
C ARG A 37 -15.83 -1.89 -3.79
N ARG A 38 -16.10 -1.01 -2.82
CA ARG A 38 -16.63 0.34 -3.10
C ARG A 38 -15.66 1.20 -3.92
N LEU A 39 -14.37 1.08 -3.64
CA LEU A 39 -13.32 1.91 -4.24
C LEU A 39 -12.71 1.31 -5.52
N ALA A 40 -13.10 0.10 -5.92
CA ALA A 40 -12.66 -0.57 -7.14
C ALA A 40 -13.39 -0.06 -8.40
N ALA A 41 -13.97 1.14 -8.35
CA ALA A 41 -14.74 1.75 -9.43
C ALA A 41 -13.88 2.65 -10.33
N ALA A 42 -14.34 2.89 -11.56
CA ALA A 42 -13.67 3.73 -12.55
C ALA A 42 -13.26 5.11 -11.99
N GLY A 43 -12.04 5.54 -12.34
CA GLY A 43 -11.46 6.80 -11.88
C GLY A 43 -11.02 6.81 -10.41
N SER A 44 -11.26 5.74 -9.62
CA SER A 44 -10.76 5.64 -8.25
C SER A 44 -9.27 5.33 -8.25
N ARG A 45 -8.51 5.94 -7.32
CA ARG A 45 -7.09 5.67 -7.14
C ARG A 45 -6.86 5.23 -5.70
N VAL A 46 -6.44 3.98 -5.51
CA VAL A 46 -6.42 3.37 -4.17
C VAL A 46 -5.05 2.83 -3.85
N ARG A 47 -4.41 3.39 -2.82
CA ARG A 47 -3.18 2.85 -2.27
C ARG A 47 -3.50 1.78 -1.25
N LEU A 48 -3.05 0.56 -1.51
CA LEU A 48 -3.13 -0.54 -0.55
C LEU A 48 -1.83 -0.63 0.24
N VAL A 49 -1.92 -0.62 1.56
CA VAL A 49 -0.80 -0.89 2.48
C VAL A 49 -1.18 -1.96 3.49
N LYS A 50 -0.21 -2.55 4.20
CA LYS A 50 -0.53 -3.49 5.30
C LYS A 50 -1.25 -2.81 6.47
N GLY A 51 -0.76 -1.63 6.85
CA GLY A 51 -1.19 -0.90 8.06
C GLY A 51 0.00 -0.59 8.96
N ALA A 52 0.09 0.64 9.45
CA ALA A 52 1.24 1.13 10.21
C ALA A 52 1.01 1.11 11.73
N TYR A 53 -0.24 1.26 12.17
CA TYR A 53 -0.57 1.48 13.58
C TYR A 53 -0.76 0.16 14.35
N LYS A 54 -0.87 0.30 15.68
CA LYS A 54 -1.27 -0.77 16.60
C LYS A 54 -2.77 -0.61 16.89
N GLU A 55 -3.59 -1.21 16.04
CA GLU A 55 -5.05 -1.25 16.19
C GLU A 55 -5.47 -2.42 17.09
N PRO A 56 -6.59 -2.30 17.81
CA PRO A 56 -7.05 -3.34 18.72
C PRO A 56 -7.61 -4.56 17.94
N ALA A 57 -7.64 -5.73 18.58
CA ALA A 57 -7.93 -7.01 17.91
C ALA A 57 -9.37 -7.12 17.39
N GLU A 58 -10.27 -6.32 17.93
CA GLU A 58 -11.68 -6.24 17.57
C GLU A 58 -11.89 -5.65 16.17
N VAL A 59 -10.90 -4.93 15.63
CA VAL A 59 -11.03 -4.25 14.33
C VAL A 59 -9.95 -4.66 13.32
N ALA A 60 -8.91 -5.37 13.75
CA ALA A 60 -7.74 -5.66 12.93
C ALA A 60 -7.14 -7.05 13.15
N TYR A 61 -6.72 -7.68 12.05
CA TYR A 61 -5.86 -8.86 12.05
C TYR A 61 -4.56 -8.55 12.81
N GLN A 62 -4.20 -9.41 13.75
CA GLN A 62 -3.01 -9.24 14.58
C GLN A 62 -1.82 -10.06 14.04
N GLN A 63 -2.09 -11.22 13.45
CA GLN A 63 -1.03 -12.10 12.98
C GLN A 63 -0.56 -11.69 11.58
N LYS A 64 0.76 -11.65 11.39
CA LYS A 64 1.37 -11.24 10.11
C LYS A 64 0.83 -12.04 8.92
N HIS A 65 0.66 -13.35 9.08
CA HIS A 65 0.22 -14.21 7.99
C HIS A 65 -1.25 -13.94 7.60
N GLU A 66 -2.10 -13.56 8.56
CA GLU A 66 -3.49 -13.16 8.28
C GLU A 66 -3.53 -11.81 7.56
N ILE A 67 -2.70 -10.86 7.98
CA ILE A 67 -2.54 -9.56 7.30
C ILE A 67 -2.05 -9.75 5.87
N ASP A 68 -1.06 -10.63 5.65
CA ASP A 68 -0.56 -10.94 4.31
C ASP A 68 -1.68 -11.57 3.44
N LYS A 69 -2.48 -12.50 3.98
CA LYS A 69 -3.63 -13.08 3.27
C LYS A 69 -4.70 -12.03 2.95
N ALA A 70 -5.04 -11.17 3.91
CA ALA A 70 -5.99 -10.07 3.72
C ALA A 70 -5.51 -9.09 2.64
N TYR A 71 -4.21 -8.77 2.64
CA TYR A 71 -3.61 -7.93 1.61
C TYR A 71 -3.82 -8.51 0.21
N VAL A 72 -3.60 -9.82 0.04
CA VAL A 72 -3.81 -10.49 -1.26
C VAL A 72 -5.30 -10.47 -1.67
N ARG A 73 -6.23 -10.73 -0.73
CA ARG A 73 -7.68 -10.67 -1.03
C ARG A 73 -8.11 -9.26 -1.45
N VAL A 74 -7.67 -8.24 -0.73
CA VAL A 74 -7.95 -6.84 -1.07
C VAL A 74 -7.32 -6.45 -2.40
N LEU A 75 -6.07 -6.84 -2.64
CA LEU A 75 -5.39 -6.55 -3.90
C LEU A 75 -6.10 -7.19 -5.09
N ARG A 76 -6.60 -8.42 -4.95
CA ARG A 76 -7.41 -9.08 -5.98
C ARG A 76 -8.65 -8.25 -6.32
N ILE A 77 -9.40 -7.81 -5.32
CA ILE A 77 -10.59 -6.96 -5.52
C ILE A 77 -10.24 -5.68 -6.31
N LEU A 78 -9.13 -5.02 -5.94
CA LEU A 78 -8.71 -3.79 -6.63
C LEU A 78 -8.24 -4.05 -8.07
N MET A 79 -7.50 -5.14 -8.31
CA MET A 79 -7.01 -5.50 -9.64
C MET A 79 -8.15 -5.90 -10.58
N ASP A 80 -9.16 -6.62 -10.08
CA ASP A 80 -10.33 -7.05 -10.86
C ASP A 80 -11.31 -5.88 -11.16
N GLY A 81 -11.20 -4.75 -10.46
CA GLY A 81 -12.06 -3.58 -10.66
C GLY A 81 -11.68 -2.70 -11.85
N GLU A 82 -12.27 -1.51 -11.93
CA GLU A 82 -11.97 -0.50 -12.96
C GLU A 82 -11.09 0.65 -12.43
N GLY A 83 -10.84 0.66 -11.12
CA GLY A 83 -9.97 1.64 -10.47
C GLY A 83 -8.48 1.47 -10.84
N TYR A 84 -7.65 2.32 -10.22
CA TYR A 84 -6.20 2.40 -10.34
C TYR A 84 -5.52 1.95 -9.03
N PRO A 85 -5.08 0.69 -8.91
CA PRO A 85 -4.42 0.18 -7.72
C PRO A 85 -2.99 0.73 -7.58
N MET A 86 -2.63 1.14 -6.37
CA MET A 86 -1.28 1.60 -6.01
C MET A 86 -0.71 0.68 -4.92
N ILE A 87 0.21 -0.20 -5.28
CA ILE A 87 0.71 -1.29 -4.44
C ILE A 87 1.78 -0.76 -3.48
N GLY A 88 1.39 -0.50 -2.23
CA GLY A 88 2.27 -0.01 -1.18
C GLY A 88 2.91 -1.13 -0.36
N SER A 89 3.92 -1.80 -0.92
CA SER A 89 4.63 -2.90 -0.25
C SER A 89 6.07 -3.05 -0.73
N HIS A 90 6.94 -3.48 0.17
CA HIS A 90 8.32 -3.89 -0.12
C HIS A 90 8.52 -5.42 -0.04
N ASP A 91 7.48 -6.16 0.35
CA ASP A 91 7.54 -7.62 0.51
C ASP A 91 7.63 -8.28 -0.89
N PRO A 92 8.73 -8.96 -1.24
CA PRO A 92 8.95 -9.50 -2.58
C PRO A 92 7.87 -10.50 -3.00
N ARG A 93 7.31 -11.24 -2.03
CA ARG A 93 6.20 -12.18 -2.31
C ARG A 93 4.94 -11.44 -2.73
N LEU A 94 4.62 -10.32 -2.09
CA LEU A 94 3.45 -9.53 -2.43
C LEU A 94 3.63 -8.77 -3.75
N ILE A 95 4.86 -8.41 -4.10
CA ILE A 95 5.18 -7.80 -5.40
C ILE A 95 4.96 -8.83 -6.51
N ALA A 96 5.51 -10.04 -6.37
CA ALA A 96 5.29 -11.12 -7.33
C ALA A 96 3.80 -11.47 -7.47
N ILE A 97 3.07 -11.59 -6.35
CA ILE A 97 1.62 -11.81 -6.38
C ILE A 97 0.88 -10.66 -7.08
N ALA A 98 1.32 -9.41 -6.89
CA ALA A 98 0.70 -8.27 -7.57
C ALA A 98 0.88 -8.33 -9.09
N GLN A 99 2.06 -8.71 -9.56
CA GLN A 99 2.33 -8.90 -11.00
C GLN A 99 1.44 -10.02 -11.57
N GLU A 100 1.32 -11.14 -10.85
CA GLU A 100 0.45 -12.26 -11.26
C GLU A 100 -1.04 -11.87 -11.28
N LEU A 101 -1.51 -11.18 -10.23
CA LEU A 101 -2.90 -10.71 -10.17
C LEU A 101 -3.21 -9.69 -11.28
N ALA A 102 -2.25 -8.81 -11.61
CA ALA A 102 -2.40 -7.89 -12.72
C ALA A 102 -2.46 -8.63 -14.07
N HIS A 103 -1.61 -9.65 -14.27
CA HIS A 103 -1.64 -10.48 -15.46
C HIS A 103 -2.99 -11.20 -15.62
N GLN A 104 -3.49 -11.83 -14.55
CA GLN A 104 -4.77 -12.53 -14.55
C GLN A 104 -5.98 -11.60 -14.79
N ALA A 105 -5.91 -10.36 -14.30
CA ALA A 105 -6.92 -9.34 -14.54
C ALA A 105 -6.77 -8.64 -15.91
N GLY A 106 -5.79 -9.03 -16.74
CA GLY A 106 -5.54 -8.43 -18.04
C GLY A 106 -5.06 -6.98 -18.00
N ARG A 107 -4.48 -6.54 -16.87
CA ARG A 107 -4.06 -5.15 -16.66
C ARG A 107 -2.78 -4.82 -17.42
N LYS A 108 -2.75 -3.64 -18.03
CA LYS A 108 -1.56 -3.05 -18.62
C LYS A 108 -0.66 -2.47 -17.54
N LEU A 109 0.65 -2.36 -17.81
CA LEU A 109 1.63 -1.87 -16.84
C LEU A 109 1.40 -0.41 -16.40
N ASN A 110 0.63 0.36 -17.17
CA ASN A 110 0.27 1.74 -16.85
C ASN A 110 -1.06 1.87 -16.11
N GLU A 111 -1.77 0.77 -15.79
CA GLU A 111 -3.07 0.76 -15.10
C GLU A 111 -2.97 0.49 -13.59
N TYR A 112 -1.75 0.24 -13.10
CA TYR A 112 -1.41 0.15 -11.68
C TYR A 112 0.02 0.66 -11.46
N GLU A 113 0.42 0.86 -10.21
CA GLU A 113 1.81 1.24 -9.90
C GLU A 113 2.30 0.63 -8.59
N PHE A 114 3.61 0.44 -8.50
CA PHE A 114 4.28 0.07 -7.26
C PHE A 114 4.71 1.31 -6.49
N GLN A 115 4.51 1.31 -5.18
CA GLN A 115 4.87 2.41 -4.30
C GLN A 115 5.73 1.92 -3.13
N MET A 116 6.94 2.44 -3.02
CA MET A 116 7.87 2.08 -1.95
C MET A 116 8.48 3.33 -1.32
N LEU A 117 9.00 3.17 -0.11
CA LEU A 117 9.69 4.24 0.61
C LEU A 117 11.09 4.47 0.05
N TYR A 118 11.50 5.73 0.01
CA TYR A 118 12.88 6.11 -0.27
C TYR A 118 13.86 5.41 0.68
N GLY A 119 14.98 4.95 0.14
CA GLY A 119 16.06 4.31 0.90
C GLY A 119 15.88 2.82 1.24
N ILE A 120 14.77 2.19 0.86
CA ILE A 120 14.51 0.77 1.13
C ILE A 120 14.40 0.01 -0.20
N ARG A 121 15.15 -1.09 -0.37
CA ARG A 121 15.13 -1.93 -1.59
C ARG A 121 15.25 -1.13 -2.89
N GLY A 122 16.26 -0.26 -2.98
CA GLY A 122 16.47 0.59 -4.15
C GLY A 122 16.75 -0.19 -5.44
N ASP A 123 17.38 -1.36 -5.32
CA ASP A 123 17.54 -2.36 -6.38
C ASP A 123 16.19 -2.79 -6.97
N GLU A 124 15.18 -3.02 -6.12
CA GLU A 124 13.83 -3.37 -6.55
C GLU A 124 13.13 -2.24 -7.28
N HIS A 125 13.37 -0.99 -6.87
CA HIS A 125 12.84 0.17 -7.58
C HIS A 125 13.34 0.19 -9.03
N LEU A 126 14.64 -0.04 -9.21
CA LEU A 126 15.29 -0.06 -10.51
C LEU A 126 14.84 -1.25 -11.35
N ARG A 127 14.74 -2.44 -10.75
CA ARG A 127 14.26 -3.65 -11.42
C ARG A 127 12.84 -3.46 -11.97
N LEU A 128 11.90 -3.03 -11.14
CA LEU A 128 10.51 -2.82 -11.56
C LEU A 128 10.39 -1.74 -12.65
N ALA A 129 11.17 -0.66 -12.54
CA ALA A 129 11.21 0.38 -13.56
C ALA A 129 11.80 -0.14 -14.89
N ALA A 130 12.85 -0.95 -14.85
CA ALA A 130 13.45 -1.57 -16.04
C ALA A 130 12.51 -2.57 -16.72
N GLU A 131 11.64 -3.23 -15.96
CA GLU A 131 10.55 -4.08 -16.45
C GLU A 131 9.36 -3.28 -17.04
N GLY A 132 9.41 -1.95 -17.01
CA GLY A 132 8.38 -1.07 -17.56
C GLY A 132 7.21 -0.80 -16.61
N HIS A 133 7.26 -1.29 -15.37
CA HIS A 133 6.24 -0.96 -14.37
C HIS A 133 6.34 0.50 -13.95
N ARG A 134 5.18 1.11 -13.64
CA ARG A 134 5.17 2.41 -12.99
C ARG A 134 5.64 2.26 -11.55
N MET A 135 6.78 2.87 -11.23
CA MET A 135 7.36 2.87 -9.89
C MET A 135 7.32 4.27 -9.28
N ARG A 136 6.79 4.41 -8.06
CA ARG A 136 6.75 5.67 -7.31
C ARG A 136 7.45 5.52 -5.97
N VAL A 137 8.37 6.43 -5.69
CA VAL A 137 9.11 6.46 -4.42
C VAL A 137 8.51 7.51 -3.51
N TYR A 138 8.11 7.11 -2.31
CA TYR A 138 7.63 8.00 -1.25
C TYR A 138 8.84 8.62 -0.56
N THR A 139 9.04 9.91 -0.79
CA THR A 139 10.16 10.69 -0.27
C THR A 139 9.63 11.71 0.73
N ALA A 140 9.94 11.51 2.01
CA ALA A 140 9.68 12.51 3.04
C ALA A 140 10.79 13.56 3.03
N TYR A 141 10.43 14.84 3.16
CA TYR A 141 11.36 15.96 3.26
C TYR A 141 10.84 16.96 4.29
N GLY A 142 11.73 17.75 4.89
CA GLY A 142 11.41 18.70 5.96
C GLY A 142 12.41 18.65 7.11
N THR A 143 12.39 19.68 7.96
CA THR A 143 13.32 19.82 9.09
C THR A 143 13.01 18.87 10.25
N ASP A 144 11.75 18.45 10.43
CA ASP A 144 11.33 17.45 11.44
C ASP A 144 11.48 15.99 10.94
N TRP A 145 12.58 15.70 10.26
CA TRP A 145 12.86 14.36 9.75
C TRP A 145 13.13 13.35 10.88
N TYR A 146 13.69 13.81 12.00
CA TYR A 146 14.04 12.96 13.13
C TYR A 146 12.80 12.40 13.83
N GLY A 147 11.77 13.23 14.07
CA GLY A 147 10.51 12.78 14.65
C GLY A 147 9.75 11.80 13.75
N TYR A 148 9.78 12.02 12.42
CA TYR A 148 9.24 11.08 11.44
C TYR A 148 9.97 9.73 11.46
N PHE A 149 11.30 9.77 11.44
CA PHE A 149 12.15 8.58 11.42
C PHE A 149 12.02 7.75 12.70
N MET A 150 12.04 8.40 13.88
CA MET A 150 11.94 7.72 15.17
C MET A 150 10.58 7.06 15.37
N ARG A 151 9.47 7.69 14.94
CA ARG A 151 8.14 7.05 14.92
C ARG A 151 8.11 5.82 14.02
N ARG A 152 8.71 5.93 12.83
CA ARG A 152 8.88 4.81 11.88
C ARG A 152 9.65 3.62 12.47
N LEU A 153 10.67 3.87 13.28
CA LEU A 153 11.44 2.84 13.99
C LEU A 153 10.67 2.25 15.19
N ALA A 154 9.93 3.09 15.93
CA ALA A 154 9.25 2.72 17.17
C ALA A 154 7.88 2.03 16.97
N GLU A 155 7.20 2.27 15.84
CA GLU A 155 5.82 1.80 15.62
C GLU A 155 5.67 0.26 15.61
N LYS A 156 6.67 -0.50 15.14
CA LYS A 156 6.73 -1.97 15.30
C LYS A 156 8.19 -2.47 15.32
N PRO A 157 8.60 -3.32 16.28
CA PRO A 157 9.91 -3.99 16.26
C PRO A 157 10.16 -4.80 14.97
N ALA A 158 9.08 -5.30 14.35
CA ALA A 158 9.12 -5.97 13.06
C ALA A 158 9.49 -5.03 11.90
N ASN A 159 9.08 -3.75 11.94
CA ASN A 159 9.53 -2.74 10.98
C ASN A 159 11.02 -2.49 11.17
N LEU A 160 11.49 -2.36 12.40
CA LEU A 160 12.91 -2.18 12.71
C LEU A 160 13.76 -3.35 12.17
N ARG A 161 13.32 -4.59 12.36
CA ARG A 161 13.99 -5.79 11.82
C ARG A 161 13.92 -5.86 10.29
N PHE A 162 12.82 -5.41 9.67
CA PHE A 162 12.68 -5.31 8.23
C PHE A 162 13.62 -4.25 7.62
N PHE A 163 13.65 -3.05 8.20
CA PHE A 163 14.57 -1.98 7.84
C PHE A 163 16.03 -2.43 8.01
N ALA A 164 16.39 -3.00 9.17
CA ALA A 164 17.72 -3.53 9.42
C ALA A 164 18.13 -4.60 8.39
N ARG A 165 17.25 -5.55 8.07
CA ARG A 165 17.49 -6.55 7.00
C ARG A 165 17.65 -5.92 5.62
N SER A 166 16.86 -4.91 5.29
CA SER A 166 16.98 -4.21 4.00
C SER A 166 18.25 -3.39 3.86
N MET A 167 18.87 -2.95 4.97
CA MET A 167 20.19 -2.34 4.97
C MET A 167 21.32 -3.37 4.85
N ILE A 168 21.12 -4.57 5.41
CA ILE A 168 22.10 -5.66 5.37
C ILE A 168 22.11 -6.39 4.02
N SER A 169 21.01 -6.43 3.27
CA SER A 169 21.01 -6.96 1.89
C SER A 169 21.57 -5.99 0.84
N LYS A 170 22.27 -4.93 1.27
CA LYS A 170 23.27 -4.27 0.43
C LYS A 170 24.49 -5.19 0.35
N GLY A 171 24.40 -6.19 -0.52
CA GLY A 171 25.42 -7.16 -0.88
C GLY A 171 24.99 -7.85 -2.16
#